data_AF-A0A935AWN2-F1
#
_entry.id   AF-A0A935AWN2-F1
#
_cell.length_a   1.000
_cell.length_b   1.000
_cell.length_c   1.000
_cell.angle_alpha   90.00
_cell.angle_beta   90.00
_cell.angle_gamma   90.00
#
_symmetry.space_group_name_H-M   'P 1'
#
loop_
_entity.id
_entity.type
_entity.pdbx_description
1 polymer ?
#
loop_
_entity_poly.entity_id
_entity_poly.type
_entity_poly.pdbx_seq_one_letter_code
_entity_poly.pdbx_strand_id
1 'polypeptide(L)' 'MRTTVTIDDDLFQRALEVADPGTDKVDLFREAMKVFVRVQAGKRLAALGGKATRMKSVPRRRPL' A
#
# COMPACT_ATOMS: atom_id res chain seq x y z
N MET A 1 -7.72 19.09 2.64
CA MET A 1 -8.70 19.06 1.52
C MET A 1 -9.89 18.26 1.99
N ARG A 2 -11.12 18.76 1.79
CA ARG A 2 -12.36 18.03 2.11
C ARG A 2 -12.95 17.52 0.79
N THR A 3 -13.18 16.22 0.70
CA THR A 3 -13.65 15.57 -0.52
C THR A 3 -14.74 14.57 -0.16
N THR A 4 -15.80 14.50 -0.97
CA THR A 4 -16.84 13.49 -0.89
C THR A 4 -16.54 12.42 -1.93
N VAL A 5 -16.60 11.15 -1.53
CA VAL A 5 -16.33 10.00 -2.39
C VAL A 5 -17.44 8.98 -2.21
N THR A 6 -17.92 8.42 -3.31
CA THR A 6 -18.89 7.32 -3.29
C THR A 6 -18.13 6.00 -3.30
N ILE A 7 -18.49 5.09 -2.40
CA ILE A 7 -17.89 3.76 -2.29
C ILE A 7 -19.00 2.73 -2.14
N ASP A 8 -18.68 1.54 -2.63
CA ASP A 8 -19.51 0.35 -2.48
C ASP A 8 -19.63 -0.04 -1.00
N ASP A 9 -20.86 -0.27 -0.54
CA ASP A 9 -21.15 -0.54 0.87
C ASP A 9 -20.54 -1.89 1.32
N ASP A 10 -20.59 -2.92 0.47
CA ASP A 10 -20.04 -4.24 0.80
C ASP A 10 -18.51 -4.16 0.97
N LEU A 11 -17.84 -3.39 0.10
CA LEU A 11 -16.42 -3.13 0.21
C LEU A 11 -16.09 -2.38 1.51
N PHE A 12 -16.89 -1.38 1.86
CA PHE A 12 -16.69 -0.61 3.09
C PHE A 12 -16.89 -1.45 4.34
N GLN A 13 -17.91 -2.32 4.38
CA GLN A 13 -18.16 -3.23 5.50
C GLN A 13 -17.01 -4.22 5.69
N ARG A 14 -16.54 -4.86 4.61
CA ARG A 14 -15.38 -5.77 4.67
C ARG A 14 -14.13 -5.08 5.20
N ALA A 15 -13.93 -3.82 4.84
CA ALA A 15 -12.81 -3.03 5.33
C ALA A 15 -12.93 -2.74 6.83
N LEU A 16 -14.15 -2.54 7.35
CA LEU A 16 -14.40 -2.37 8.79
C LEU A 16 -14.23 -3.67 9.59
N GLU A 17 -14.62 -4.81 9.03
CA GLU A 17 -14.47 -6.13 9.69
C GLU A 17 -13.00 -6.47 10.02
N VAL A 18 -12.08 -5.97 9.20
CA VAL A 18 -10.63 -6.21 9.37
C VAL A 18 -9.88 -5.02 9.98
N ALA A 19 -10.54 -3.88 10.16
CA ALA A 19 -9.93 -2.69 10.72
C ALA A 19 -9.76 -2.83 12.24
N ASP A 20 -8.79 -2.10 12.80
CA ASP A 20 -8.62 -2.07 14.24
C ASP A 20 -9.87 -1.49 14.93
N PRO A 21 -10.23 -1.97 16.12
CA PRO A 21 -11.35 -1.43 16.88
C PRO A 21 -11.20 0.08 17.09
N GLY A 22 -12.24 0.84 16.73
CA GLY A 22 -12.24 2.30 16.87
C GLY A 22 -11.60 3.07 15.72
N THR A 23 -11.24 2.41 14.61
CA THR A 23 -10.79 3.09 13.39
C THR A 23 -11.89 4.00 12.85
N ASP A 24 -11.61 5.30 12.74
CA ASP A 24 -12.51 6.26 12.10
C ASP A 24 -12.47 6.08 10.57
N LYS A 25 -13.56 6.46 9.90
CA LYS A 25 -13.69 6.40 8.44
C LYS A 25 -12.55 7.16 7.76
N VAL A 26 -12.17 8.32 8.28
CA VAL A 26 -11.10 9.14 7.71
C VAL A 26 -9.76 8.42 7.74
N ASP A 27 -9.47 7.71 8.83
CA ASP A 27 -8.23 6.97 8.99
C ASP A 27 -8.20 5.73 8.09
N LEU A 28 -9.33 5.02 7.96
CA LEU A 28 -9.48 3.90 7.03
C LEU A 28 -9.17 4.34 5.58
N PHE A 29 -9.74 5.47 5.15
CA PHE A 29 -9.48 6.03 3.83
C PHE A 29 -8.03 6.46 3.63
N ARG A 30 -7.43 7.08 4.65
CA ARG A 30 -6.02 7.48 4.62
C ARG A 30 -5.12 6.26 4.46
N GLU A 31 -5.42 5.18 5.16
CA GLU A 31 -4.64 3.95 5.09
C GLU A 31 -4.81 3.26 3.72
N ALA A 32 -6.03 3.20 3.20
CA ALA A 32 -6.30 2.70 1.85
C ALA A 32 -5.47 3.45 0.78
N MET A 33 -5.36 4.78 0.89
CA MET A 33 -4.54 5.59 -0.01
C MET A 33 -3.04 5.28 0.11
N LYS A 34 -2.51 5.12 1.32
CA LYS A 34 -1.10 4.72 1.53
C LYS A 34 -0.82 3.36 0.90
N VAL A 35 -1.71 2.39 1.12
CA VAL A 35 -1.60 1.04 0.57
C VAL A 35 -1.64 1.08 -0.96
N PHE A 36 -2.56 1.85 -1.55
CA PHE A 36 -2.63 2.03 -3.00
C PHE A 36 -1.31 2.55 -3.57
N VAL A 37 -0.74 3.61 -2.99
CA VAL A 37 0.55 4.16 -3.42
C VAL A 37 1.65 3.10 -3.34
N ARG A 38 1.72 2.35 -2.23
CA ARG A 38 2.70 1.27 -2.03
C ARG A 38 2.57 0.19 -3.11
N VAL A 39 1.35 -0.25 -3.41
CA VAL A 39 1.10 -1.28 -4.44
C VAL A 39 1.49 -0.78 -5.82
N GLN A 40 1.13 0.46 -6.19
CA GLN A 40 1.49 1.03 -7.49
C GLN A 40 3.00 1.24 -7.62
N ALA A 41 3.67 1.69 -6.57
CA ALA A 41 5.13 1.79 -6.54
C ALA A 41 5.77 0.41 -6.75
N GLY A 42 5.28 -0.63 -6.06
CA GLY A 42 5.74 -2.01 -6.24
C GLY A 42 5.54 -2.53 -7.67
N LYS A 43 4.35 -2.30 -8.25
CA LYS A 43 4.06 -2.67 -9.65
C LYS A 43 5.00 -1.98 -10.64
N ARG A 44 5.26 -0.68 -10.45
CA ARG A 44 6.21 0.08 -11.28
C ARG A 44 7.63 -0.49 -11.16
N LEU A 45 8.09 -0.79 -9.94
CA LEU A 45 9.39 -1.41 -9.72
C LEU A 45 9.49 -2.79 -10.37
N ALA A 46 8.46 -3.63 -10.24
CA ALA A 46 8.42 -4.94 -10.90
C ALA A 46 8.42 -4.81 -12.43
N ALA A 47 7.69 -3.84 -12.99
CA ALA A 47 7.66 -3.55 -14.42
C ALA A 47 9.00 -3.04 -14.97
N LEU A 48 9.89 -2.50 -14.13
CA LEU A 48 11.27 -2.21 -14.53
C LEU A 48 12.08 -3.48 -14.84
N GLY A 49 11.56 -4.67 -14.55
CA GLY A 49 12.06 -5.94 -15.10
C GLY A 49 13.50 -6.27 -14.75
N GLY A 50 14.01 -5.78 -13.62
CA GLY A 50 15.41 -6.00 -13.25
C GLY A 50 16.40 -5.27 -14.17
N LYS A 51 16.06 -4.05 -14.62
CA LYS A 51 16.93 -3.16 -15.44
C LYS A 51 18.33 -2.88 -14.88
N ALA A 52 18.64 -3.31 -13.66
CA ALA A 52 19.98 -3.25 -13.09
C ALA A 52 20.71 -4.60 -13.25
N THR A 53 20.89 -5.07 -14.49
CA THR A 53 21.57 -6.35 -14.80
C THR A 53 23.00 -6.42 -14.27
N ARG A 54 23.64 -5.27 -14.05
CA ARG A 54 24.99 -5.14 -13.47
C ARG A 54 25.00 -4.77 -11.98
N MET A 55 23.86 -4.84 -11.29
CA MET A 55 23.78 -4.52 -9.87
C MET A 55 24.65 -5.48 -9.06
N LYS A 56 25.51 -4.96 -8.18
CA LYS A 56 26.31 -5.77 -7.27
C LYS A 56 25.37 -6.53 -6.32
N SER A 57 25.73 -7.78 -6.02
CA SER A 57 24.98 -8.59 -5.04
C SER A 57 24.93 -7.87 -3.69
N VAL A 58 23.73 -7.63 -3.16
CA VAL A 58 23.56 -7.03 -1.83
C VAL A 58 23.78 -8.13 -0.78
N PRO A 59 24.70 -7.97 0.18
CA PRO A 59 24.92 -8.96 1.24
C PRO A 59 23.64 -9.19 2.04
N ARG A 60 23.25 -10.46 2.24
CA ARG A 60 22.05 -10.80 3.04
C ARG A 60 22.22 -10.57 4.54
N ARG A 61 23.45 -10.40 5.01
CA ARG A 61 23.79 -10.14 6.41
C ARG A 61 24.67 -8.89 6.47
N ARG A 62 24.45 -8.07 7.49
CA ARG A 62 25.40 -7.00 7.82
C ARG A 62 26.72 -7.66 8.23
N PRO A 63 27.87 -7.20 7.73
CA PRO A 63 29.14 -7.60 8.30
C PRO A 63 29.17 -7.15 9.78
N LEU A 64 29.64 -8.05 10.65
CA LEU A 64 29.96 -7.73 12.04
C LEU A 64 31.08 -6.69 12.08
#